data_AF-A0A1S1TAR4-F1
#
_entry.id   AF-A0A1S1TAR4-F1
#
_cell.length_a   1.000
_cell.length_b   1.000
_cell.length_c   1.000
_cell.angle_alpha   90.00
_cell.angle_beta   90.00
_cell.angle_gamma   90.00
#
_symmetry.space_group_name_H-M   'P 1'
#
loop_
_entity.id
_entity.type
_entity.pdbx_description
1 polymer ?
#
loop_
_entity_poly.entity_id
_entity_poly.type
_entity_poly.pdbx_seq_one_letter_code
_entity_poly.pdbx_strand_id
1 'polypeptide(L)'
;MTPLLEASLPDLGVSESSEFRHLPPIPVVSVSLEALANGVLEADERTRSVWRYVVELNGDALLVDIDEEDQSTPSSILRGQVADYTIESLEAAEEFISSVGGDFHVEIIEVPEIHTIAVSLPNAREHWLFPILISGQPQPPQRRRLIDFVAGLSAIANLHLAGDLSTESKL
;
A
#
# COMPACT_ATOMS: atom_id res chain seq x y z
N MET A 1 49.61 -18.87 9.01
CA MET A 1 48.81 -17.63 8.86
C MET A 1 48.49 -17.51 7.38
N THR A 2 47.27 -17.87 7.00
CA THR A 2 46.81 -17.86 5.60
C THR A 2 46.14 -16.52 5.33
N PRO A 3 46.48 -15.78 4.26
CA PRO A 3 45.77 -14.55 3.95
C PRO A 3 44.38 -14.92 3.42
N LEU A 4 43.35 -14.25 3.96
CA LEU A 4 41.99 -14.30 3.43
C LEU A 4 41.99 -13.60 2.07
N LEU A 5 41.53 -14.31 1.03
CA LEU A 5 41.21 -13.72 -0.25
C LEU A 5 40.05 -12.74 -0.08
N GLU A 6 40.31 -11.45 -0.29
CA GLU A 6 39.29 -10.45 -0.59
C GLU A 6 38.61 -10.84 -1.91
N ALA A 7 37.39 -11.39 -1.81
CA ALA A 7 36.52 -11.48 -2.96
C ALA A 7 36.10 -10.06 -3.35
N SER A 8 36.74 -9.52 -4.40
CA SER A 8 36.28 -8.29 -5.03
C SER A 8 34.91 -8.56 -5.65
N LEU A 9 33.88 -7.86 -5.16
CA LEU A 9 32.57 -7.81 -5.81
C LEU A 9 32.76 -7.27 -7.25
N PRO A 10 32.00 -7.78 -8.23
CA PRO A 10 32.07 -7.27 -9.59
C PRO A 10 31.71 -5.77 -9.62
N ASP A 11 32.52 -5.01 -10.34
CA ASP A 11 32.32 -3.60 -10.63
C ASP A 11 31.01 -3.42 -11.44
N LEU A 12 29.92 -3.19 -10.73
CA LEU A 12 28.63 -2.80 -11.29
C LEU A 12 28.76 -1.33 -11.68
N GLY A 13 29.36 -1.07 -12.85
CA GLY A 13 29.68 0.27 -13.38
C GLY A 13 28.73 1.35 -12.87
N VAL A 14 29.19 2.09 -11.86
CA VAL A 14 28.41 3.13 -11.21
C VAL A 14 28.46 4.34 -12.16
N SER A 15 27.40 4.52 -12.94
CA SER A 15 27.15 5.78 -13.63
C SER A 15 27.04 6.88 -12.57
N GLU A 16 27.82 7.95 -12.71
CA GLU A 16 27.87 9.10 -11.80
C GLU A 16 26.56 9.92 -11.83
N SER A 17 25.48 9.38 -11.26
CA SER A 17 24.34 10.07 -10.63
C SER A 17 23.15 9.11 -10.51
N SER A 18 23.29 8.02 -9.74
CA SER A 18 22.09 7.29 -9.34
C SER A 18 21.34 8.12 -8.29
N GLU A 19 20.32 8.86 -8.72
CA GLU A 19 19.41 9.56 -7.82
C GLU A 19 18.59 8.52 -7.05
N PHE A 20 18.90 8.42 -5.76
CA PHE A 20 18.19 7.58 -4.80
C PHE A 20 17.37 8.48 -3.88
N ARG A 21 16.06 8.26 -3.86
CA ARG A 21 15.12 8.91 -2.94
C ARG A 21 14.29 7.84 -2.26
N HIS A 22 13.96 8.05 -1.00
CA HIS A 22 12.99 7.21 -0.31
C HIS A 22 12.08 8.06 0.57
N LEU A 23 10.86 7.58 0.80
CA LEU A 23 9.93 8.15 1.77
C LEU A 23 10.09 7.46 3.14
N PRO A 24 9.59 8.06 4.23
CA PRO A 24 9.42 7.36 5.49
C PRO A 24 8.58 6.09 5.30
N PRO A 25 8.81 5.02 6.08
CA PRO A 25 8.03 3.80 5.99
C PRO A 25 6.57 4.07 6.37
N ILE A 26 5.66 3.49 5.61
CA ILE A 26 4.22 3.68 5.77
C ILE A 26 3.62 2.36 6.26
N PRO A 27 2.84 2.36 7.35
CA PRO A 27 2.21 1.13 7.82
C PRO A 27 1.16 0.67 6.81
N VAL A 28 1.13 -0.63 6.54
CA VAL A 28 0.12 -1.28 5.70
C VAL A 28 -0.89 -2.00 6.61
N VAL A 29 -2.17 -1.77 6.33
CA VAL A 29 -3.31 -2.41 6.97
C VAL A 29 -4.00 -3.29 5.95
N SER A 30 -3.95 -4.59 6.17
CA SER A 30 -4.75 -5.55 5.41
C SER A 30 -6.14 -5.67 6.02
N VAL A 31 -7.17 -5.44 5.21
CA VAL A 31 -8.57 -5.57 5.61
C VAL A 31 -9.19 -6.75 4.88
N SER A 32 -9.84 -7.64 5.63
CA SER A 32 -10.50 -8.81 5.04
C SER A 32 -11.76 -8.42 4.28
N LEU A 33 -12.15 -9.27 3.34
CA LEU A 33 -13.36 -9.10 2.56
C LEU A 33 -14.62 -9.03 3.44
N GLU A 34 -14.69 -9.82 4.52
CA GLU A 34 -15.82 -9.83 5.45
C GLU A 34 -15.91 -8.55 6.27
N ALA A 35 -14.78 -8.01 6.74
CA ALA A 35 -14.76 -6.73 7.44
C ALA A 35 -15.30 -5.63 6.53
N LEU A 36 -14.83 -5.59 5.28
CA LEU A 36 -15.28 -4.65 4.27
C LEU A 36 -16.77 -4.81 3.92
N ALA A 37 -17.27 -6.04 3.80
CA ALA A 37 -18.68 -6.31 3.52
C ALA A 37 -19.61 -5.79 4.64
N ASN A 38 -19.12 -5.81 5.88
CA ASN A 38 -19.81 -5.24 7.05
C ASN A 38 -19.62 -3.72 7.20
N GLY A 39 -18.92 -3.07 6.25
CA GLY A 39 -18.64 -1.64 6.27
C GLY A 39 -17.56 -1.24 7.28
N VAL A 40 -16.75 -2.19 7.73
CA VAL A 40 -15.69 -1.99 8.72
C VAL A 40 -14.34 -1.94 8.00
N LEU A 41 -13.65 -0.80 8.11
CA LEU A 41 -12.25 -0.62 7.75
C LEU A 41 -11.39 -0.42 9.00
N GLU A 42 -11.84 -0.88 10.16
CA GLU A 42 -11.04 -0.82 11.38
C GLU A 42 -9.80 -1.68 11.20
N ALA A 43 -8.68 -1.00 10.97
CA ALA A 43 -7.36 -1.52 11.26
C ALA A 43 -7.35 -1.89 12.74
N ASP A 44 -7.49 -3.17 13.08
CA ASP A 44 -7.03 -3.60 14.38
C ASP A 44 -5.53 -3.24 14.41
N GLU A 45 -5.05 -2.53 15.43
CA GLU A 45 -3.60 -2.26 15.54
C GLU A 45 -2.78 -3.56 15.50
N ARG A 46 -3.42 -4.70 15.78
CA ARG A 46 -2.87 -6.06 15.64
C ARG A 46 -2.74 -6.59 14.20
N THR A 47 -3.33 -5.93 13.19
CA THR A 47 -3.19 -6.31 11.77
C THR A 47 -2.15 -5.47 11.02
N ARG A 48 -1.48 -4.51 11.69
CA ARG A 48 -0.35 -3.75 11.12
C ARG A 48 0.94 -4.59 11.18
N SER A 49 1.05 -5.61 10.34
CA SER A 49 2.24 -6.48 10.32
C SER A 49 3.28 -6.06 9.29
N VAL A 50 3.00 -5.07 8.43
CA VAL A 50 3.86 -4.73 7.29
C VAL A 50 4.11 -3.23 7.22
N TRP A 51 5.37 -2.88 6.99
CA TRP A 51 5.83 -1.53 6.64
C TRP A 51 6.20 -1.47 5.18
N ARG A 52 5.61 -0.55 4.44
CA ARG A 52 5.93 -0.30 3.04
C ARG A 52 6.90 0.87 2.91
N TYR A 53 8.02 0.60 2.27
CA TYR A 53 9.03 1.58 1.89
C TYR A 53 8.82 1.96 0.43
N VAL A 54 8.69 3.25 0.17
CA VAL A 54 8.63 3.80 -1.20
C VAL A 54 10.02 4.28 -1.56
N VAL A 55 10.60 3.70 -2.60
CA VAL A 55 11.96 3.95 -3.07
C VAL A 55 11.91 4.36 -4.53
N GLU A 56 12.56 5.46 -4.86
CA GLU A 56 12.82 5.85 -6.24
C GLU A 56 14.32 5.66 -6.51
N LEU A 57 14.62 4.90 -7.56
CA LEU A 57 15.99 4.64 -7.99
C LEU A 57 16.11 4.86 -9.50
N ASN A 58 16.90 5.85 -9.91
CA ASN A 58 17.10 6.20 -11.33
C ASN A 58 15.78 6.54 -12.06
N GLY A 59 14.81 7.12 -11.36
CA GLY A 59 13.49 7.45 -11.89
C GLY A 59 12.48 6.30 -11.91
N ASP A 60 12.87 5.09 -11.48
CA ASP A 60 11.94 3.97 -11.32
C ASP A 60 11.40 3.91 -9.89
N ALA A 61 10.07 3.86 -9.75
CA ALA A 61 9.40 3.67 -8.47
C ALA A 61 9.39 2.19 -8.05
N LEU A 62 9.71 1.95 -6.78
CA LEU A 62 9.70 0.66 -6.12
C LEU A 62 8.95 0.76 -4.79
N LEU A 63 8.11 -0.24 -4.52
CA LEU A 63 7.55 -0.46 -3.20
C LEU A 63 8.21 -1.70 -2.62
N VAL A 64 8.71 -1.59 -1.39
CA VAL A 64 9.36 -2.69 -0.68
C VAL A 64 8.61 -2.90 0.63
N ASP A 65 8.03 -4.07 0.79
CA ASP A 65 7.32 -4.44 2.01
C ASP A 65 8.27 -5.19 2.95
N ILE A 66 8.27 -4.80 4.22
CA ILE A 66 9.05 -5.43 5.28
C ILE A 66 8.08 -5.81 6.38
N ASP A 67 8.12 -7.08 6.79
CA ASP A 67 7.33 -7.58 7.91
C ASP A 67 7.90 -7.04 9.24
N GLU A 68 7.03 -6.65 10.16
CA GLU A 68 7.45 -6.18 11.48
C GLU A 68 8.16 -7.29 12.28
N GLU A 69 7.73 -8.55 12.11
CA GLU A 69 8.32 -9.70 12.79
C GLU A 69 9.67 -10.12 12.19
N ASP A 70 9.87 -9.92 10.88
CA ASP A 70 11.11 -10.23 10.16
C ASP A 70 11.65 -9.01 9.40
N GLN A 71 12.26 -8.10 10.16
CA GLN A 71 12.84 -6.85 9.65
C GLN A 71 14.10 -7.05 8.78
N SER A 72 14.54 -8.29 8.58
CA SER A 72 15.80 -8.59 7.92
C SER A 72 15.66 -8.81 6.41
N THR A 73 14.47 -9.17 5.94
CA THR A 73 14.22 -9.58 4.56
C THR A 73 12.94 -8.93 4.02
N PRO A 74 12.96 -8.35 2.81
CA PRO A 74 11.73 -7.90 2.17
C PRO A 74 10.74 -9.06 2.00
N SER A 75 9.51 -8.87 2.46
CA SER A 75 8.41 -9.80 2.24
C SER A 75 7.86 -9.68 0.82
N SER A 76 7.93 -8.48 0.23
CA SER A 76 7.45 -8.19 -1.12
C SER A 76 8.23 -7.05 -1.77
N ILE A 77 8.32 -7.07 -3.11
CA ILE A 77 8.83 -5.95 -3.92
C ILE A 77 7.88 -5.74 -5.10
N LEU A 78 7.28 -4.55 -5.20
CA LEU A 78 6.39 -4.15 -6.29
C LEU A 78 7.04 -3.05 -7.13
N ARG A 79 6.74 -3.06 -8.43
CA ARG A 79 7.28 -2.12 -9.42
C ARG A 79 6.22 -1.74 -10.46
N GLY A 80 6.52 -0.72 -11.25
CA GLY A 80 5.71 -0.28 -12.38
C GLY A 80 4.50 0.52 -11.91
N GLN A 81 3.41 0.46 -12.68
CA GLN A 81 2.31 1.41 -12.56
C GLN A 81 1.70 1.54 -11.15
N VAL A 82 1.64 0.46 -10.37
CA VAL A 82 1.15 0.52 -8.98
C VAL A 82 2.10 1.33 -8.08
N ALA A 83 3.41 1.20 -8.28
CA ALA A 83 4.41 1.98 -7.54
C ALA A 83 4.32 3.47 -7.93
N ASP A 84 4.19 3.75 -9.23
CA ASP A 84 4.05 5.13 -9.73
C ASP A 84 2.80 5.81 -9.14
N TYR A 85 1.62 5.16 -9.22
CA TYR A 85 0.39 5.71 -8.63
C TYR A 85 0.42 5.79 -7.11
N THR A 86 1.24 4.97 -6.45
CA THR A 86 1.45 5.09 -5.00
C THR A 86 2.15 6.40 -4.68
N ILE A 87 3.21 6.74 -5.41
CA ILE A 87 3.91 8.03 -5.25
C ILE A 87 2.96 9.18 -5.54
N GLU A 88 2.29 9.16 -6.69
CA GLU A 88 1.36 10.24 -7.06
C GLU A 88 0.23 10.42 -6.03
N SER A 89 -0.29 9.32 -5.48
CA SER A 89 -1.32 9.36 -4.43
C SER A 89 -0.80 9.89 -3.11
N LEU A 90 0.46 9.60 -2.76
CA LEU A 90 1.12 10.14 -1.56
C LEU A 90 1.39 11.65 -1.70
N GLU A 91 1.83 12.10 -2.86
CA GLU A 91 2.03 13.52 -3.16
C GLU A 91 0.70 14.29 -3.09
N ALA A 92 -0.37 13.73 -3.69
CA ALA A 92 -1.71 14.31 -3.58
C ALA A 92 -2.25 14.34 -2.13
N ALA A 93 -1.92 13.30 -1.33
CA ALA A 93 -2.25 13.25 0.08
C ALA A 93 -1.50 14.32 0.89
N GLU A 94 -0.20 14.51 0.64
CA GLU A 94 0.62 15.54 1.28
C GLU A 94 0.14 16.97 0.95
N GLU A 95 -0.18 17.23 -0.32
CA GLU A 95 -0.77 18.50 -0.76
C GLU A 95 -2.10 18.75 -0.03
N PHE A 96 -2.95 17.72 0.06
CA PHE A 96 -4.22 17.82 0.77
C PHE A 96 -4.02 18.16 2.24
N ILE A 97 -3.16 17.42 2.97
CA ILE A 97 -2.85 17.67 4.39
C ILE A 97 -2.38 19.11 4.58
N SER A 98 -1.46 19.56 3.73
CA SER A 98 -0.92 20.92 3.74
C SER A 98 -2.00 21.99 3.52
N SER A 99 -3.00 21.68 2.70
CA SER A 99 -4.09 22.61 2.36
C SER A 99 -5.17 22.75 3.44
N VAL A 100 -5.54 21.66 4.12
CA VAL A 100 -6.62 21.70 5.12
C VAL A 100 -6.11 21.97 6.53
N GLY A 101 -4.86 21.61 6.81
CA GLY A 101 -4.30 21.59 8.15
C GLY A 101 -4.93 20.49 9.01
N GLY A 102 -4.12 19.83 9.83
CA GLY A 102 -4.59 18.83 10.78
C GLY A 102 -3.58 17.72 11.02
N ASP A 103 -3.79 16.99 12.11
CA ASP A 103 -2.95 15.86 12.52
C ASP A 103 -3.48 14.57 11.87
N PHE A 104 -3.27 14.45 10.55
CA PHE A 104 -3.50 13.20 9.84
C PHE A 104 -2.31 12.27 10.04
N HIS A 105 -2.58 10.98 10.18
CA HIS A 105 -1.56 9.96 9.97
C HIS A 105 -1.75 9.35 8.58
N VAL A 106 -0.65 8.90 7.99
CA VAL A 106 -0.65 8.23 6.69
C VAL A 106 -0.50 6.74 6.93
N GLU A 107 -1.38 5.96 6.31
CA GLU A 107 -1.28 4.51 6.25
C GLU A 107 -1.70 4.03 4.85
N ILE A 108 -1.39 2.80 4.48
CA ILE A 108 -1.89 2.16 3.26
C ILE A 108 -2.90 1.10 3.67
N ILE A 109 -4.08 1.11 3.07
CA ILE A 109 -5.09 0.07 3.24
C ILE A 109 -5.04 -0.83 2.02
N GLU A 110 -5.01 -2.14 2.26
CA GLU A 110 -5.12 -3.17 1.23
C GLU A 110 -6.31 -4.08 1.52
N VAL A 111 -7.03 -4.45 0.46
CA VAL A 111 -8.00 -5.55 0.46
C VAL A 111 -7.52 -6.56 -0.59
N PRO A 112 -6.64 -7.49 -0.21
CA PRO A 112 -5.98 -8.40 -1.16
C PRO A 112 -6.97 -9.19 -2.02
N GLU A 113 -8.07 -9.67 -1.44
CA GLU A 113 -9.09 -10.54 -2.05
C GLU A 113 -9.79 -9.88 -3.24
N ILE A 114 -9.87 -8.55 -3.25
CA ILE A 114 -10.43 -7.77 -4.37
C ILE A 114 -9.41 -6.79 -4.95
N HIS A 115 -8.11 -7.08 -4.78
CA HIS A 115 -7.00 -6.32 -5.37
C HIS A 115 -7.19 -4.81 -5.28
N THR A 116 -7.46 -4.31 -4.08
CA THR A 116 -7.74 -2.89 -3.83
C THR A 116 -6.72 -2.32 -2.87
N ILE A 117 -6.15 -1.17 -3.20
CA ILE A 117 -5.10 -0.48 -2.45
C ILE A 117 -5.44 1.01 -2.41
N ALA A 118 -5.31 1.65 -1.25
CA ALA A 118 -5.48 3.09 -1.10
C ALA A 118 -4.55 3.67 -0.04
N VAL A 119 -4.09 4.90 -0.26
CA VAL A 119 -3.54 5.72 0.83
C VAL A 119 -4.69 6.19 1.69
N SER A 120 -4.57 5.99 2.99
CA SER A 120 -5.52 6.34 4.02
C SER A 120 -4.98 7.45 4.89
N LEU A 121 -5.82 8.47 5.12
CA LEU A 121 -5.56 9.61 5.97
C LEU A 121 -6.61 9.70 7.07
N PRO A 122 -6.49 8.92 8.15
CA PRO A 122 -7.41 9.02 9.26
C PRO A 122 -6.99 10.17 10.18
N ASN A 123 -7.98 10.88 10.73
CA ASN A 123 -7.80 11.75 11.89
C ASN A 123 -9.00 11.61 12.84
N ALA A 124 -9.00 12.34 13.96
CA ALA A 124 -10.06 12.23 14.97
C ALA A 124 -11.48 12.65 14.53
N ARG A 125 -11.63 13.30 13.36
CA ARG A 125 -12.88 13.90 12.87
C ARG A 125 -13.29 13.43 11.48
N GLU A 126 -12.33 13.09 10.64
CA GLU A 126 -12.49 12.82 9.23
C GLU A 126 -11.53 11.71 8.80
N HIS A 127 -11.95 10.95 7.79
CA HIS A 127 -11.14 9.90 7.20
C HIS A 127 -11.24 10.00 5.69
N TRP A 128 -10.10 10.28 5.08
CA TRP A 128 -9.96 10.43 3.63
C TRP A 128 -9.11 9.31 3.03
N LEU A 129 -9.35 9.01 1.76
CA LEU A 129 -8.63 8.01 1.00
C LEU A 129 -8.21 8.55 -0.36
N PHE A 130 -7.08 8.06 -0.85
CA PHE A 130 -6.61 8.24 -2.22
C PHE A 130 -6.39 6.85 -2.82
N PRO A 131 -7.33 6.36 -3.65
CA PRO A 131 -7.22 5.04 -4.25
C PRO A 131 -6.01 4.95 -5.17
N ILE A 132 -5.26 3.86 -5.04
CA ILE A 132 -4.14 3.50 -5.93
C ILE A 132 -4.61 2.42 -6.91
N LEU A 133 -5.34 1.43 -6.40
CA LEU A 133 -5.85 0.28 -7.13
C LEU A 133 -7.26 -0.01 -6.67
N ILE A 134 -8.21 -0.22 -7.59
CA ILE A 134 -9.56 -0.72 -7.26
C ILE A 134 -9.83 -1.91 -8.17
N SER A 135 -10.05 -3.09 -7.58
CA SER A 135 -10.32 -4.32 -8.34
C SER A 135 -9.27 -4.60 -9.42
N GLY A 136 -7.99 -4.40 -9.07
CA GLY A 136 -6.84 -4.61 -9.97
C GLY A 136 -6.67 -3.53 -11.03
N GLN A 137 -7.48 -2.47 -11.03
CA GLN A 137 -7.38 -1.37 -11.98
C GLN A 137 -6.74 -0.14 -11.32
N PRO A 138 -5.61 0.34 -11.83
CA PRO A 138 -4.95 1.54 -11.30
C PRO A 138 -5.89 2.75 -11.36
N GLN A 139 -5.84 3.58 -10.32
CA GLN A 139 -6.66 4.76 -10.20
C GLN A 139 -5.77 6.00 -10.22
N PRO A 140 -6.11 7.04 -11.00
CA PRO A 140 -5.44 8.32 -10.86
C PRO A 140 -5.70 8.91 -9.47
N PRO A 141 -4.77 9.74 -8.94
CA PRO A 141 -4.92 10.33 -7.62
C PRO A 141 -6.23 11.10 -7.49
N GLN A 142 -7.16 10.56 -6.72
CA GLN A 142 -8.46 11.18 -6.48
C GLN A 142 -8.88 10.98 -5.05
N ARG A 143 -9.01 12.09 -4.31
CA ARG A 143 -9.50 12.07 -2.94
C ARG A 143 -10.95 11.56 -2.88
N ARG A 144 -11.22 10.64 -1.96
CA ARG A 144 -12.56 10.14 -1.60
C ARG A 144 -12.75 10.16 -0.09
N ARG A 145 -13.99 10.33 0.37
CA ARG A 145 -14.31 10.10 1.78
C ARG A 145 -14.32 8.60 2.03
N LEU A 146 -13.90 8.19 3.22
CA LEU A 146 -13.94 6.80 3.65
C LEU A 146 -15.32 6.17 3.41
N ILE A 147 -16.38 6.84 3.88
CA ILE A 147 -17.74 6.30 3.82
C ILE A 147 -18.21 6.03 2.39
N ASP A 148 -17.88 6.91 1.45
CA ASP A 148 -18.27 6.76 0.05
C ASP A 148 -17.46 5.63 -0.63
N PHE A 149 -16.17 5.53 -0.26
CA PHE A 149 -15.31 4.47 -0.75
C PHE A 149 -15.74 3.09 -0.24
N VAL A 150 -15.98 2.95 1.07
CA VAL A 150 -16.47 1.72 1.69
C VAL A 150 -17.81 1.32 1.10
N ALA A 151 -18.78 2.23 0.99
CA ALA A 151 -20.09 1.90 0.42
C ALA A 151 -19.96 1.31 -1.00
N GLY A 152 -19.05 1.84 -1.82
CA GLY A 152 -18.75 1.28 -3.14
C GLY A 152 -18.12 -0.12 -3.08
N LEU A 153 -17.17 -0.33 -2.17
CA LEU A 153 -16.47 -1.62 -2.04
C LEU A 153 -17.31 -2.71 -1.35
N SER A 154 -18.13 -2.37 -0.35
CA SER A 154 -19.00 -3.34 0.32
C SER A 154 -19.99 -3.97 -0.66
N ALA A 155 -20.46 -3.23 -1.68
CA ALA A 155 -21.27 -3.78 -2.75
C ALA A 155 -20.51 -4.85 -3.57
N ILE A 156 -19.25 -4.58 -3.89
CA ILE A 156 -18.36 -5.53 -4.60
C ILE A 156 -18.07 -6.75 -3.72
N ALA A 157 -17.76 -6.53 -2.44
CA ALA A 157 -17.46 -7.59 -1.49
C ALA A 157 -18.65 -8.56 -1.32
N ASN A 158 -19.86 -8.02 -1.16
CA ASN A 158 -21.08 -8.83 -1.06
C ASN A 158 -21.35 -9.66 -2.32
N LEU A 159 -21.06 -9.13 -3.50
CA LEU A 159 -21.17 -9.90 -4.76
C LEU A 159 -20.15 -11.03 -4.82
N HIS A 160 -18.92 -10.79 -4.38
CA HIS A 160 -17.86 -11.79 -4.36
C HIS A 160 -18.21 -12.94 -3.39
N LEU A 161 -18.61 -12.62 -2.16
CA LEU A 161 -19.03 -13.59 -1.14
C LEU A 161 -20.25 -14.41 -1.59
N ALA A 162 -21.22 -13.79 -2.26
CA ALA A 162 -22.39 -14.51 -2.79
C ALA A 162 -22.04 -15.46 -3.97
N GLY A 163 -21.02 -15.10 -4.75
CA GLY A 163 -20.50 -15.91 -5.85
C GLY A 163 -19.85 -17.21 -5.35
N ASP A 164 -19.05 -17.14 -4.29
CA ASP A 164 -18.39 -18.31 -3.71
C ASP A 164 -19.39 -19.30 -3.09
N LEU A 165 -20.39 -18.81 -2.35
CA LEU A 165 -21.45 -19.64 -1.75
C LEU A 165 -22.29 -20.40 -2.80
N SER A 166 -22.40 -19.85 -4.01
CA SER A 166 -23.12 -20.49 -5.12
C SER A 166 -22.36 -21.68 -5.71
N THR A 167 -21.04 -21.73 -5.50
CA THR A 167 -20.15 -22.79 -6.00
C THR A 167 -20.08 -23.97 -5.02
N GLU A 168 -20.21 -23.70 -3.72
CA GLU A 168 -20.20 -24.74 -2.68
C GLU A 168 -21.52 -25.51 -2.54
N SER A 169 -22.66 -24.94 -2.96
CA SER A 169 -23.99 -25.60 -2.87
C SER A 169 -24.24 -26.71 -3.92
N LYS A 170 -23.20 -27.16 -4.64
CA LYS A 170 -23.30 -28.21 -5.69
C LYS A 170 -22.54 -29.50 -5.38
N LEU A 171 -22.07 -29.70 -4.16
CA LEU A 171 -21.44 -30.95 -3.70
C LEU A 171 -22.35 -31.76 -2.79
#